data_AF-A0A060CDZ7-F1
#
_entry.id   AF-A0A060CDZ7-F1
#
_cell.length_a   1.000
_cell.length_b   1.000
_cell.length_c   1.000
_cell.angle_alpha   90.00
_cell.angle_beta   90.00
_cell.angle_gamma   90.00
#
_symmetry.space_group_name_H-M   'P 1'
#
loop_
_entity.id
_entity.type
_entity.pdbx_description
1 polymer ?
#
loop_
_entity_poly.entity_id
_entity_poly.type
_entity_poly.pdbx_seq_one_letter_code
_entity_poly.pdbx_strand_id
1 'polypeptide(L)'
;MLALFLGLAAISTAHAEAAPLSAAVRMAKWQLAHQDVSIRSSRFPEETARANAWEQAAFWDGMTALADHLPGEKWIARSILAMGRRERWQVGPRPYHADDQAIGQVLRS
;
A
#
# COMPACT_ATOMS: atom_id res chain seq x y z
N MET A 1 -0.78 22.79 37.36
CA MET A 1 -1.38 21.48 37.00
C MET A 1 -2.01 21.42 35.60
N LEU A 2 -2.12 22.52 34.83
CA LEU A 2 -2.72 22.50 33.48
C LEU A 2 -1.81 21.85 32.40
N ALA A 3 -0.48 21.95 32.54
CA ALA A 3 0.48 21.40 31.57
C ALA A 3 0.56 19.86 31.57
N LEU A 4 0.16 19.20 32.66
CA LEU A 4 0.25 17.74 32.80
C LEU A 4 -0.88 17.01 32.05
N PHE A 5 -2.05 17.63 31.93
CA PHE A 5 -3.19 17.06 31.19
C PHE A 5 -3.04 17.20 29.67
N LEU A 6 -2.43 18.28 29.19
CA LEU A 6 -2.14 18.49 27.76
C LEU A 6 -1.10 17.50 27.22
N GLY A 7 -0.09 17.14 28.02
CA GLY A 7 0.91 16.14 27.64
C GLY A 7 0.34 14.72 27.55
N LEU A 8 -0.53 14.33 28.49
CA LEU A 8 -1.10 12.99 28.53
C LEU A 8 -2.08 12.73 27.37
N ALA A 9 -2.88 13.73 27.00
CA ALA A 9 -3.80 13.65 25.87
C ALA A 9 -3.05 13.50 24.53
N ALA A 10 -1.97 14.28 24.32
CA ALA A 10 -1.16 14.22 23.10
C ALA A 10 -0.39 12.89 22.95
N ILE A 11 0.09 12.30 24.05
CA ILE A 11 0.74 10.98 24.04
C ILE A 11 -0.28 9.87 23.73
N SER A 12 -1.49 9.97 24.28
CA SER A 12 -2.57 9.01 24.02
C SER A 12 -3.00 9.01 22.55
N THR A 13 -3.16 10.19 21.93
CA THR A 13 -3.50 10.30 20.51
C THR A 13 -2.37 9.80 19.60
N ALA A 14 -1.11 10.13 19.91
CA ALA A 14 0.03 9.63 19.14
C ALA A 14 0.16 8.09 19.23
N HIS A 15 -0.10 7.49 20.40
CA HIS A 15 -0.12 6.04 20.56
C HIS A 15 -1.29 5.40 19.80
N ALA A 16 -2.47 6.03 19.85
CA ALA A 16 -3.65 5.58 19.12
C ALA A 16 -3.47 5.64 17.59
N GLU A 17 -2.75 6.62 17.04
CA GLU A 17 -2.38 6.67 15.62
C GLU A 17 -1.24 5.69 15.26
N ALA A 18 -0.29 5.49 16.17
CA ALA A 18 0.80 4.54 15.96
C ALA A 18 0.31 3.09 15.86
N ALA A 19 -0.77 2.73 16.54
CA ALA A 19 -1.31 1.37 16.52
C ALA A 19 -1.80 0.93 15.13
N PRO A 20 -2.71 1.65 14.43
CA PRO A 20 -3.11 1.35 13.06
C PRO A 20 -1.97 1.37 12.06
N LEU A 21 -1.07 2.36 12.13
CA LEU A 21 0.08 2.44 11.22
C LEU A 21 1.04 1.26 11.41
N SER A 22 1.28 0.84 12.65
CA SER A 22 2.07 -0.36 12.94
C SER A 22 1.41 -1.63 12.38
N ALA A 23 0.07 -1.70 12.44
CA ALA A 23 -0.68 -2.82 11.88
C ALA A 23 -0.60 -2.83 10.35
N ALA A 24 -0.77 -1.66 9.70
CA ALA A 24 -0.61 -1.49 8.26
C ALA A 24 0.79 -1.91 7.80
N VAL A 25 1.85 -1.53 8.53
CA VAL A 25 3.23 -1.99 8.26
C VAL A 25 3.37 -3.50 8.35
N ARG A 26 2.76 -4.15 9.35
CA ARG A 26 2.78 -5.62 9.46
C ARG A 26 2.02 -6.28 8.32
N MET A 27 0.85 -5.75 7.94
CA MET A 27 0.06 -6.23 6.81
C MET A 27 0.80 -6.08 5.49
N ALA A 28 1.46 -4.94 5.26
CA ALA A 28 2.29 -4.70 4.08
C ALA A 28 3.42 -5.73 3.96
N LYS A 29 4.15 -5.99 5.05
CA LYS A 29 5.19 -7.01 5.08
C LYS A 29 4.64 -8.41 4.79
N TRP A 30 3.51 -8.76 5.41
CA TRP A 30 2.87 -10.05 5.18
C TRP A 30 2.44 -10.20 3.72
N GLN A 31 1.77 -9.19 3.15
CA GLN A 31 1.28 -9.22 1.78
C GLN A 31 2.42 -9.37 0.77
N LEU A 32 3.53 -8.63 0.94
CA LEU A 32 4.70 -8.75 0.07
C LEU A 32 5.35 -10.14 0.13
N ALA A 33 5.28 -10.82 1.29
CA ALA A 33 5.82 -12.16 1.46
C ALA A 33 4.89 -13.27 0.95
N HIS A 34 3.62 -12.98 0.67
CA HIS A 34 2.58 -13.97 0.35
C HIS A 34 1.74 -13.60 -0.89
N GLN A 35 2.27 -12.76 -1.80
CA GLN A 35 1.52 -12.33 -2.98
C GLN A 35 1.03 -13.50 -3.84
N ASP A 36 1.82 -14.57 -3.94
CA ASP A 36 1.48 -15.80 -4.67
C ASP A 36 0.25 -16.51 -4.08
N VAL A 37 0.14 -16.56 -2.75
CA VAL A 37 -1.01 -17.16 -2.05
C VAL A 37 -2.28 -16.35 -2.35
N SER A 38 -2.19 -15.02 -2.31
CA SER A 38 -3.33 -14.13 -2.62
C SER A 38 -3.84 -14.37 -4.05
N ILE A 39 -2.90 -14.46 -5.00
CA ILE A 39 -3.20 -14.74 -6.42
C ILE A 39 -3.90 -16.09 -6.57
N ARG A 40 -3.38 -17.15 -5.93
CA ARG A 40 -3.92 -18.51 -6.04
C ARG A 40 -5.32 -18.67 -5.46
N SER A 41 -5.71 -17.84 -4.50
CA SER A 41 -7.06 -17.84 -3.93
C SER A 41 -8.11 -17.09 -4.77
N SER A 42 -7.70 -16.39 -5.83
CA SER A 42 -8.61 -15.65 -6.71
C SER A 42 -9.45 -16.56 -7.58
N ARG A 43 -10.66 -16.11 -7.91
CA ARG A 43 -11.51 -16.72 -8.95
C ARG A 43 -10.91 -16.56 -10.36
N PHE A 44 -10.08 -15.54 -10.56
CA PHE A 44 -9.42 -15.22 -11.83
C PHE A 44 -7.91 -15.06 -11.60
N PRO A 45 -7.20 -16.15 -11.28
CA PRO A 45 -5.81 -16.09 -10.82
C PRO A 45 -4.84 -15.49 -11.86
N GLU A 46 -5.04 -15.77 -13.16
CA GLU A 46 -4.23 -15.16 -14.23
C GLU A 46 -4.40 -13.65 -14.30
N GLU A 47 -5.64 -13.17 -14.12
CA GLU A 47 -5.92 -11.74 -14.12
C GLU A 47 -5.32 -11.08 -12.88
N THR A 48 -5.61 -11.62 -11.69
CA THR A 48 -5.11 -11.11 -10.41
C THR A 48 -3.59 -11.16 -10.29
N ALA A 49 -2.92 -12.07 -11.02
CA ALA A 49 -1.46 -12.16 -11.09
C ALA A 49 -0.82 -10.97 -11.82
N ARG A 50 -1.56 -10.28 -12.69
CA ARG A 50 -1.02 -9.10 -13.38
C ARG A 50 -0.78 -8.01 -12.35
N ALA A 51 0.42 -7.45 -12.35
CA ALA A 51 0.76 -6.37 -11.42
C ALA A 51 -0.08 -5.09 -11.61
N ASN A 52 -0.72 -4.94 -12.78
CA ASN A 52 -1.65 -3.86 -13.11
C ASN A 52 -3.13 -4.24 -12.98
N ALA A 53 -3.46 -5.39 -12.37
CA ALA A 53 -4.83 -5.70 -11.97
C ALA A 53 -5.27 -4.80 -10.82
N TRP A 54 -6.57 -4.57 -10.69
CA TRP A 54 -7.11 -3.62 -9.72
C TRP A 54 -6.82 -4.03 -8.26
N GLU A 55 -6.74 -5.33 -7.97
CA GLU A 55 -6.40 -5.83 -6.63
C GLU A 55 -4.97 -5.45 -6.24
N GLN A 56 -4.05 -5.62 -7.19
CA GLN A 56 -2.65 -5.24 -7.00
C GLN A 56 -2.54 -3.71 -6.91
N ALA A 57 -3.28 -2.98 -7.75
CA ALA A 57 -3.32 -1.52 -7.71
C ALA A 57 -3.79 -0.99 -6.36
N ALA A 58 -4.86 -1.54 -5.79
CA ALA A 58 -5.37 -1.14 -4.48
C ALA A 58 -4.33 -1.35 -3.37
N PHE A 59 -3.59 -2.47 -3.42
CA PHE A 59 -2.50 -2.72 -2.48
C PHE A 59 -1.37 -1.68 -2.61
N TRP A 60 -0.92 -1.41 -3.83
CA TRP A 60 0.18 -0.46 -4.07
C TRP A 60 -0.21 1.01 -3.82
N ASP A 61 -1.48 1.36 -4.01
CA ASP A 61 -2.02 2.67 -3.63
C ASP A 61 -2.03 2.84 -2.11
N GLY A 62 -2.45 1.81 -1.36
CA GLY A 62 -2.31 1.79 0.10
C GLY A 62 -0.86 1.87 0.58
N MET A 63 0.08 1.21 -0.11
CA MET A 63 1.51 1.33 0.16
C MET A 63 2.02 2.77 -0.05
N THR A 64 1.51 3.47 -1.07
CA THR A 64 1.84 4.87 -1.35
C THR A 64 1.40 5.76 -0.20
N ALA A 65 0.12 5.67 0.19
CA ALA A 65 -0.39 6.42 1.34
C ALA A 65 0.41 6.13 2.63
N LEU A 66 0.80 4.87 2.84
CA LEU A 66 1.60 4.47 4.00
C LEU A 66 3.02 5.05 3.95
N ALA A 67 3.65 5.16 2.78
CA ALA A 67 4.96 5.79 2.61
C ALA A 67 4.91 7.29 2.95
N ASP A 68 3.84 7.98 2.56
CA ASP A 68 3.64 9.40 2.87
C ASP A 68 3.49 9.65 4.37
N HIS A 69 2.80 8.74 5.08
CA HIS A 69 2.62 8.82 6.54
C HIS A 69 3.87 8.39 7.32
N LEU A 70 4.72 7.54 6.73
CA LEU A 70 5.90 6.96 7.39
C LEU A 70 7.19 7.20 6.57
N PRO A 71 7.63 8.46 6.38
CA PRO A 71 8.81 8.76 5.55
C PRO A 71 10.12 8.16 6.08
N GLY A 72 10.17 7.79 7.37
CA GLY A 72 11.29 7.06 7.97
C GLY A 72 11.40 5.60 7.50
N GLU A 73 10.28 4.97 7.12
CA GLU A 73 10.20 3.58 6.67
C GLU A 73 10.51 3.47 5.17
N LYS A 74 11.72 3.89 4.79
CA LYS A 74 12.16 4.03 3.38
C LYS A 74 12.00 2.78 2.51
N TRP A 75 11.86 1.59 3.12
CA TRP A 75 11.66 0.35 2.37
C TRP A 75 10.29 0.32 1.66
N ILE A 76 9.26 0.99 2.19
CA ILE A 76 7.92 1.06 1.60
C ILE A 76 7.99 1.75 0.24
N ALA A 77 8.54 2.97 0.21
CA ALA A 77 8.80 3.72 -1.02
C ALA A 77 9.68 2.94 -2.02
N ARG A 78 10.74 2.29 -1.54
CA ARG A 78 11.59 1.46 -2.40
C ARG A 78 10.85 0.29 -3.03
N SER A 79 9.94 -0.36 -2.31
CA SER A 79 9.11 -1.45 -2.83
C SER A 79 8.19 -0.99 -3.95
N ILE A 80 7.56 0.18 -3.80
CA ILE A 80 6.71 0.80 -4.84
C ILE A 80 7.53 1.06 -6.10
N LEU A 81 8.68 1.74 -5.96
CA LEU A 81 9.57 2.02 -7.09
C LEU A 81 10.12 0.75 -7.75
N ALA A 82 10.40 -0.30 -6.96
CA ALA A 82 10.85 -1.58 -7.49
C ALA A 82 9.77 -2.27 -8.31
N MET A 83 8.52 -2.27 -7.84
CA MET A 83 7.37 -2.73 -8.61
C MET A 83 7.22 -1.92 -9.89
N GLY A 84 7.18 -0.59 -9.80
CA GLY A 84 6.97 0.28 -10.95
C GLY A 84 8.02 0.10 -12.05
N ARG A 85 9.30 -0.03 -11.68
CA ARG A 85 10.38 -0.34 -12.64
C ARG A 85 10.21 -1.70 -13.29
N ARG A 86 9.84 -2.73 -12.52
CA ARG A 86 9.63 -4.10 -13.05
C ARG A 86 8.51 -4.13 -14.08
N GLU A 87 7.42 -3.42 -13.82
CA GLU A 87 6.23 -3.38 -14.69
C GLU A 87 6.29 -2.29 -15.78
N ARG A 88 7.37 -1.49 -15.77
CA ARG A 88 7.57 -0.32 -16.65
C ARG A 88 6.43 0.70 -16.54
N TRP A 89 5.82 0.81 -15.36
CA TRP A 89 4.75 1.76 -15.09
C TRP A 89 3.58 1.70 -16.07
N GLN A 90 3.26 0.50 -16.56
CA GLN A 90 2.18 0.30 -17.53
C GLN A 90 0.85 0.02 -16.84
N VAL A 91 -0.20 0.67 -17.33
CA VAL A 91 -1.60 0.29 -17.04
C VAL A 91 -1.98 -1.02 -17.73
N GLY A 92 -3.14 -1.57 -17.37
CA GLY A 92 -3.71 -2.75 -18.00
C GLY A 92 -4.12 -2.52 -19.46
N PRO A 93 -4.25 -3.61 -20.24
CA PRO A 93 -4.40 -3.55 -21.69
C PRO A 93 -5.76 -3.02 -22.18
N ARG A 94 -6.78 -2.98 -21.32
CA ARG A 94 -8.15 -2.57 -21.71
C ARG A 94 -8.38 -1.09 -21.37
N PRO A 95 -8.32 -0.17 -22.35
CA PRO A 95 -8.38 1.28 -22.07
C PRO A 95 -9.73 1.75 -21.51
N TYR A 96 -10.82 1.02 -21.78
CA TYR A 96 -12.17 1.35 -21.31
C TYR A 96 -12.60 0.54 -20.08
N HIS A 97 -11.70 -0.23 -19.46
CA HIS A 97 -11.97 -0.92 -18.19
C HIS A 97 -11.29 -0.18 -17.05
N ALA A 98 -12.08 0.34 -16.10
CA ALA A 98 -11.57 1.10 -14.97
C ALA A 98 -10.52 0.34 -14.14
N ASP A 99 -10.73 -0.96 -13.94
CA ASP A 99 -9.85 -1.85 -13.19
C ASP A 99 -8.42 -1.89 -13.76
N ASP A 100 -8.30 -1.91 -15.09
CA ASP A 100 -7.00 -1.90 -15.76
C ASP A 100 -6.29 -0.55 -15.63
N GLN A 101 -7.02 0.53 -15.35
CA GLN A 101 -6.47 1.88 -15.18
C GLN A 101 -6.11 2.19 -13.72
N ALA A 102 -6.54 1.36 -12.77
CA ALA A 102 -6.40 1.63 -11.34
C ALA A 102 -4.94 1.82 -10.89
N ILE A 103 -3.99 1.07 -11.47
CA ILE A 103 -2.56 1.21 -11.14
C ILE A 103 -2.00 2.61 -11.49
N GLY A 104 -2.68 3.34 -12.38
CA GLY A 104 -2.36 4.73 -12.72
C GLY A 104 -2.46 5.72 -11.55
N GLN A 105 -3.13 5.35 -10.45
CA GLN A 105 -3.14 6.12 -9.20
C GLN A 105 -1.76 6.16 -8.54
N VAL A 106 -1.06 5.02 -8.57
CA VAL A 106 0.28 4.83 -8.00
C VAL A 106 1.38 5.54 -8.81
N LEU A 107 1.13 5.84 -10.10
CA LEU A 107 2.11 6.51 -10.96
C LEU A 107 2.35 7.99 -10.60
N ARG A 108 1.49 8.55 -9.75
CA ARG A 108 1.48 9.99 -9.46
C ARG A 108 2.19 10.36 -8.15
N SER A 109 2.70 9.36 -7.43
CA SER A 109 3.49 9.51 -6.21
C SER A 109 5.00 9.47 -6.46
#